data_AF-A0A940TPH1-F1
#
_entry.id   AF-A0A940TPH1-F1
#
_cell.length_a   1.000
_cell.length_b   1.000
_cell.length_c   1.000
_cell.angle_alpha   90.00
_cell.angle_beta   90.00
_cell.angle_gamma   90.00
#
_symmetry.space_group_name_H-M   'P 1'
#
loop_
_entity.id
_entity.type
_entity.pdbx_description
1 polymer ?
#
loop_
_entity_poly.entity_id
_entity_poly.type
_entity_poly.pdbx_seq_one_letter_code
_entity_poly.pdbx_strand_id
1 'polypeptide(L)'
;GMLALLVLALALGIGVVGYHYLGELEWLDALLNASMILGGMGPVDPLHKPVAKLFASCYALFSGLVFIGVASLLVAPFAHRLLHRFHLDK
;
A
#
# COMPACT_ATOMS: atom_id res chain seq x y z
N GLY A 1 1.82 -15.19 -1.02
CA GLY A 1 3.09 -14.83 -1.69
C GLY A 1 2.82 -14.09 -2.99
N MET A 2 2.64 -14.80 -4.10
CA MET A 2 2.50 -14.20 -5.43
C MET A 2 1.31 -13.24 -5.58
N LEU A 3 0.14 -13.58 -5.02
CA LEU A 3 -1.02 -12.67 -5.00
C LEU A 3 -0.74 -11.36 -4.27
N ALA A 4 -0.04 -11.42 -3.12
CA ALA A 4 0.31 -10.23 -2.35
C ALA A 4 1.28 -9.32 -3.13
N LEU A 5 2.28 -9.92 -3.79
CA LEU A 5 3.20 -9.20 -4.70
C LEU A 5 2.45 -8.51 -5.84
N LEU A 6 1.49 -9.20 -6.46
CA LEU A 6 0.69 -8.64 -7.55
C LEU A 6 -0.18 -7.48 -7.05
N VAL A 7 -0.85 -7.64 -5.92
CA VAL A 7 -1.66 -6.58 -5.30
C VAL A 7 -0.79 -5.36 -4.95
N LEU A 8 0.39 -5.56 -4.36
CA LEU A 8 1.33 -4.48 -4.06
C LEU A 8 1.81 -3.77 -5.32
N ALA A 9 2.16 -4.50 -6.38
CA ALA A 9 2.63 -3.93 -7.64
C ALA A 9 1.54 -3.07 -8.31
N LEU A 10 0.29 -3.55 -8.32
CA LEU A 10 -0.84 -2.78 -8.84
C LEU A 10 -1.13 -1.54 -7.98
N ALA A 11 -1.19 -1.69 -6.66
CA ALA A 11 -1.43 -0.57 -5.75
C ALA A 11 -0.35 0.50 -5.85
N LEU A 12 0.92 0.09 -5.97
CA LEU A 12 2.04 1.00 -6.17
C LEU A 12 1.95 1.68 -7.54
N GLY A 13 1.68 0.92 -8.61
CA GLY A 13 1.53 1.47 -9.95
C GLY A 13 0.42 2.53 -10.07
N ILE A 14 -0.74 2.28 -9.44
CA ILE A 14 -1.82 3.27 -9.35
C ILE A 14 -1.35 4.56 -8.65
N GLY A 15 -0.60 4.40 -7.55
CA GLY A 15 0.00 5.52 -6.82
C GLY A 15 0.95 6.34 -7.67
N VAL A 16 1.92 5.68 -8.32
CA VAL A 16 2.95 6.35 -9.16
C VAL A 16 2.29 7.14 -10.28
N VAL A 17 1.36 6.51 -11.00
CA VAL A 17 0.64 7.16 -12.11
C VAL A 17 -0.18 8.36 -11.59
N GLY A 18 -0.91 8.19 -10.49
CA GLY A 18 -1.71 9.28 -9.93
C GLY A 18 -0.86 10.45 -9.42
N TYR A 19 0.25 10.19 -8.75
CA TYR A 19 1.17 11.24 -8.29
C TYR A 19 1.87 11.94 -9.45
N HIS A 20 2.24 11.21 -10.51
CA HIS A 20 2.84 11.82 -11.69
C HIS A 20 1.87 12.76 -12.41
N TYR A 21 0.64 12.32 -12.67
CA TYR A 21 -0.32 13.12 -13.46
C TYR A 21 -1.12 14.15 -12.64
N LEU A 22 -1.54 13.82 -11.42
CA LEU A 22 -2.37 14.70 -10.58
C LEU A 22 -1.52 15.57 -9.65
N GLY A 23 -0.37 15.05 -9.22
CA GLY A 23 0.61 15.73 -8.38
C GLY A 23 1.69 16.49 -9.15
N GLU A 24 1.86 16.22 -10.45
CA GLU A 24 2.95 16.76 -11.28
C GLU A 24 4.35 16.49 -10.73
N LEU A 25 4.49 15.37 -10.01
CA LEU A 25 5.77 14.90 -9.50
C LEU A 25 6.55 14.17 -10.61
N GLU A 26 7.88 14.26 -10.61
CA GLU A 26 8.71 13.41 -11.47
C GLU A 26 8.49 11.93 -11.16
N TRP A 27 8.78 11.03 -12.11
CA TRP A 27 8.51 9.60 -11.93
C TRP A 27 9.14 8.98 -10.67
N LEU A 28 10.36 9.41 -10.33
CA LEU A 28 11.07 8.91 -9.16
C LEU A 28 10.42 9.41 -7.86
N ASP A 29 10.03 10.68 -7.81
CA ASP A 29 9.35 11.28 -6.67
C ASP A 29 7.93 10.71 -6.52
N ALA A 30 7.22 10.50 -7.63
CA ALA A 30 5.92 9.84 -7.65
C ALA A 30 6.01 8.41 -7.10
N LEU A 31 7.04 7.65 -7.49
CA LEU A 31 7.32 6.33 -6.94
C LEU A 31 7.61 6.38 -5.44
N LEU A 32 8.45 7.32 -5.00
CA LEU A 32 8.78 7.51 -3.59
C LEU A 32 7.53 7.82 -2.77
N ASN A 33 6.73 8.80 -3.17
CA ASN A 33 5.51 9.21 -2.46
C ASN A 33 4.46 8.10 -2.43
N ALA A 34 4.25 7.41 -3.55
CA ALA A 34 3.36 6.25 -3.60
C ALA A 34 3.83 5.14 -2.65
N SER A 35 5.12 4.82 -2.66
CA SER A 35 5.70 3.79 -1.78
C SER A 35 5.57 4.16 -0.31
N MET A 36 5.76 5.42 0.03
CA MET A 36 5.65 5.91 1.41
C MET A 36 4.22 5.77 1.93
N ILE A 37 3.21 6.19 1.16
CA ILE A 37 1.80 6.00 1.52
C ILE A 37 1.42 4.53 1.58
N LEU A 38 1.83 3.73 0.59
CA LEU A 38 1.56 2.30 0.59
C LEU A 38 2.20 1.57 1.78
N GLY A 39 3.34 2.08 2.25
CA GLY A 39 4.03 1.63 3.46
C GLY A 39 3.45 2.19 4.77
N GLY A 40 2.41 3.04 4.71
CA GLY A 40 1.74 3.62 5.89
C GLY A 40 2.31 4.94 6.40
N MET A 41 3.27 5.53 5.70
CA MET A 41 3.82 6.85 5.99
C MET A 41 3.15 7.93 5.13
N GLY A 42 3.31 9.21 5.48
CA GLY A 42 2.81 10.31 4.65
C GLY A 42 3.61 10.50 3.36
N PRO A 43 3.10 11.33 2.42
CA PRO A 43 3.90 11.78 1.28
C PRO A 43 5.12 12.58 1.78
N VAL A 44 6.24 12.42 1.10
CA VAL A 44 7.50 13.13 1.37
C VAL A 44 7.44 14.53 0.79
N ASP A 45 6.89 14.64 -0.42
CA ASP A 45 6.82 15.90 -1.14
C ASP A 45 5.53 16.66 -0.83
N PRO A 46 5.62 18.00 -0.66
CA PRO A 46 4.45 18.83 -0.42
C PRO A 46 3.50 18.82 -1.62
N LEU A 47 2.26 18.45 -1.37
CA LEU A 47 1.19 18.45 -2.37
C LEU A 47 0.55 19.84 -2.46
N HIS A 48 0.80 20.55 -3.56
CA HIS A 48 0.33 21.92 -3.75
C HIS A 48 -1.07 21.99 -4.36
N LYS A 49 -1.44 21.04 -5.23
CA LYS A 49 -2.72 21.06 -5.95
C LYS A 49 -3.86 20.43 -5.13
N PRO A 50 -5.08 21.02 -5.13
CA PRO A 50 -6.24 20.43 -4.48
C PRO A 50 -6.57 19.02 -4.99
N VAL A 51 -6.44 18.79 -6.31
CA VAL A 51 -6.66 17.46 -6.91
C VAL A 51 -5.65 16.43 -6.42
N ALA A 52 -4.39 16.81 -6.23
CA ALA A 52 -3.34 15.94 -5.70
C ALA A 52 -3.62 15.57 -4.23
N LYS A 53 -4.11 16.53 -3.43
CA LYS A 53 -4.50 16.28 -2.04
C LYS A 53 -5.68 15.31 -1.97
N LEU A 54 -6.71 15.51 -2.79
CA LEU A 54 -7.86 14.61 -2.84
C LEU A 54 -7.44 13.19 -3.26
N PHE A 55 -6.60 13.09 -4.29
CA PHE A 55 -6.03 11.82 -4.71
C PHE A 55 -5.25 11.16 -3.57
N ALA A 56 -4.33 11.87 -2.93
CA ALA A 56 -3.54 11.35 -1.82
C ALA A 56 -4.41 10.90 -0.64
N SER A 57 -5.51 11.60 -0.33
CA SER A 57 -6.46 11.18 0.70
C SER A 57 -7.15 9.85 0.36
N CYS A 58 -7.68 9.71 -0.86
CA CYS A 58 -8.29 8.46 -1.31
C CYS A 58 -7.27 7.33 -1.39
N TYR A 59 -6.07 7.63 -1.91
CA TYR A 59 -4.97 6.68 -2.05
C TYR A 59 -4.46 6.20 -0.69
N ALA A 60 -4.40 7.06 0.33
CA ALA A 60 -4.01 6.68 1.68
C ALA A 60 -5.02 5.71 2.32
N LEU A 61 -6.32 5.95 2.18
CA LEU A 61 -7.35 5.03 2.68
C LEU A 61 -7.29 3.67 1.99
N PHE A 62 -7.16 3.67 0.67
CA PHE A 62 -6.99 2.45 -0.12
C PHE A 62 -5.71 1.70 0.26
N SER A 63 -4.59 2.40 0.32
CA SER A 63 -3.27 1.86 0.68
C SER A 63 -3.27 1.24 2.07
N GLY A 64 -3.94 1.86 3.05
CA GLY A 64 -4.08 1.29 4.39
C GLY A 64 -4.76 -0.07 4.38
N LEU A 65 -5.83 -0.23 3.60
CA LEU A 65 -6.51 -1.53 3.44
C LEU A 65 -5.62 -2.56 2.74
N VAL A 66 -4.89 -2.15 1.70
CA VAL A 66 -3.93 -3.01 0.99
C VAL A 66 -2.82 -3.47 1.94
N PHE A 67 -2.24 -2.56 2.73
CA PHE A 67 -1.20 -2.86 3.70
C PHE A 67 -1.66 -3.90 4.71
N ILE A 68 -2.84 -3.68 5.32
CA ILE A 68 -3.42 -4.64 6.27
C ILE A 68 -3.68 -5.98 5.59
N GLY A 69 -4.29 -5.99 4.40
CA GLY A 69 -4.58 -7.23 3.67
C GLY A 69 -3.33 -8.04 3.32
N VAL A 70 -2.26 -7.37 2.87
CA VAL A 70 -0.96 -7.99 2.59
C VAL A 70 -0.32 -8.52 3.87
N ALA A 71 -0.32 -7.74 4.95
CA ALA A 71 0.18 -8.20 6.25
C ALA A 71 -0.59 -9.44 6.74
N SER A 72 -1.91 -9.46 6.63
CA SER A 72 -2.75 -10.62 6.96
C SER A 72 -2.40 -11.85 6.10
N LEU A 73 -2.21 -11.68 4.78
CA LEU A 73 -1.81 -12.76 3.87
C LEU A 73 -0.43 -13.35 4.23
N LEU A 74 0.49 -12.52 4.71
CA LEU A 74 1.82 -12.95 5.14
C LEU A 74 1.78 -13.64 6.51
N VAL A 75 0.97 -13.15 7.44
CA VAL A 75 0.83 -13.69 8.80
C VAL A 75 -0.01 -14.98 8.84
N ALA A 76 -1.03 -15.11 7.98
CA ALA A 76 -1.93 -16.27 7.94
C ALA A 76 -1.24 -17.65 7.96
N PRO A 77 -0.22 -17.96 7.14
CA PRO A 77 0.45 -19.26 7.18
C PRO A 77 1.23 -19.50 8.48
N PHE A 78 1.67 -18.45 9.18
CA PHE A 78 2.30 -18.59 10.49
C PHE A 78 1.26 -18.79 11.58
N ALA A 79 0.18 -18.02 11.55
CA ALA A 79 -0.94 -18.16 12.47
C ALA A 79 -1.56 -19.57 12.40
N HIS A 80 -1.78 -20.09 11.18
CA HIS A 80 -2.28 -21.45 10.96
C HIS A 80 -1.31 -22.52 11.50
N ARG A 81 0.01 -22.35 11.31
CA ARG A 81 1.02 -23.26 11.88
C ARG A 81 1.08 -23.20 13.40
N LEU A 82 0.92 -22.03 14.00
CA LEU A 82 0.85 -21.83 15.45
C LEU A 82 -0.38 -22.53 16.02
N LEU A 83 -1.55 -22.33 15.42
CA LEU A 83 -2.81 -22.96 15.86
C LEU A 83 -2.74 -24.49 15.82
N HIS A 84 -2.23 -25.08 14.73
CA HIS A 84 -1.99 -26.52 14.66
C HIS A 84 -1.00 -27.02 15.72
N ARG A 85 0.07 -26.27 16.02
CA ARG A 85 1.05 -26.65 17.05
C ARG A 85 0.48 -26.60 18.47
N PHE A 86 -0.52 -25.76 18.71
CA PHE A 86 -1.13 -25.58 20.03
C PHE A 86 -2.32 -26.53 20.29
N HIS A 87 -2.58 -27.54 19.45
CA HIS A 87 -3.69 -28.50 19.62
C HIS A 87 -5.03 -27.81 19.91
N LEU A 88 -5.27 -26.66 19.26
CA LEU A 88 -6.59 -26.02 19.25
C LEU A 88 -7.49 -26.55 18.11
N ASP A 89 -7.06 -27.64 17.46
CA ASP A 89 -7.95 -28.52 16.73
C ASP A 89 -8.45 -29.61 17.69
N LYS A 90 -9.66 -29.41 18.21
CA LYS A 90 -10.60 -30.53 18.35
C LYS A 90 -11.59 -30.44 17.21
#